data_AF-B7HKN7-F1
#
_entry.id   AF-B7HKN7-F1
#
_cell.length_a   1.000
_cell.length_b   1.000
_cell.length_c   1.000
_cell.angle_alpha   90.00
_cell.angle_beta   90.00
_cell.angle_gamma   90.00
#
_symmetry.space_group_name_H-M   'P 1'
#
loop_
_entity.id
_entity.type
_entity.pdbx_description
1 polymer ?
#
loop_
_entity_poly.entity_id
_entity_poly.type
_entity_poly.pdbx_seq_one_letter_code
_entity_poly.pdbx_strand_id
1 'polypeptide(L)' 'MNKYFFCYSTNLHDFLRYEKELRFICTAIHDKTNKRFWLFERTEELAKALVEYRINREENGYIKG' A
#
# COMPACT_ATOMS: atom_id res chain seq x y z
N MET A 1 -15.49 -9.12 -5.72
CA MET A 1 -14.16 -8.53 -5.36
C MET A 1 -14.32 -7.79 -4.04
N ASN A 2 -13.40 -7.94 -3.08
CA ASN A 2 -13.46 -7.17 -1.82
C ASN A 2 -13.24 -5.68 -2.10
N LYS A 3 -14.15 -4.81 -1.63
CA LYS A 3 -14.12 -3.36 -1.88
C LYS A 3 -12.91 -2.63 -1.29
N TYR A 4 -12.26 -3.23 -0.30
CA TYR A 4 -11.19 -2.59 0.46
C TYR A 4 -9.84 -3.28 0.31
N PHE A 5 -8.79 -2.50 0.53
CA PHE A 5 -7.39 -2.94 0.56
C PHE A 5 -6.78 -2.59 1.92
N PHE A 6 -6.31 -3.61 2.64
CA PHE A 6 -5.61 -3.45 3.92
C PHE A 6 -4.11 -3.37 3.66
N CYS A 7 -3.52 -2.20 3.89
CA CYS A 7 -2.08 -1.99 3.81
C CYS A 7 -1.44 -2.18 5.19
N TYR A 8 -0.51 -3.13 5.30
CA TYR A 8 0.27 -3.38 6.53
C TYR A 8 1.73 -2.93 6.43
N SER A 9 2.20 -2.55 5.23
CA SER A 9 3.58 -2.11 5.00
C SER A 9 3.66 -0.59 5.10
N THR A 10 4.49 -0.09 6.02
CA THR A 10 4.74 1.35 6.16
C THR A 10 5.30 1.95 4.86
N ASN A 11 6.29 1.31 4.23
CA ASN A 11 6.88 1.81 2.98
C ASN A 11 5.85 1.90 1.84
N LEU A 12 4.95 0.92 1.75
CA LEU A 12 3.86 0.99 0.77
C LEU A 12 2.86 2.09 1.14
N HIS A 13 2.51 2.24 2.42
CA HIS A 13 1.63 3.31 2.87
C HIS A 13 2.20 4.69 2.52
N ASP A 14 3.49 4.93 2.79
CA ASP A 14 4.13 6.21 2.53
C ASP A 14 4.13 6.53 1.03
N PHE A 15 4.48 5.57 0.17
CA PHE A 15 4.37 5.70 -1.28
C PHE A 15 2.94 6.06 -1.71
N LEU A 16 1.95 5.30 -1.24
CA LEU A 16 0.55 5.55 -1.62
C LEU A 16 0.06 6.92 -1.14
N ARG A 17 0.44 7.35 0.07
CA ARG A 17 -0.07 8.58 0.69
C ARG A 17 0.64 9.83 0.22
N TYR A 18 1.97 9.80 0.13
CA TYR A 18 2.80 10.98 -0.08
C TYR A 18 3.26 11.11 -1.53
N GLU A 19 3.52 10.02 -2.23
CA GLU A 19 3.93 10.07 -3.64
C GLU A 19 2.74 9.99 -4.60
N LYS A 20 1.73 9.19 -4.27
CA LYS A 20 0.50 9.05 -5.08
C LYS A 20 -0.68 9.86 -4.59
N GLU A 21 -0.53 10.53 -3.44
CA GLU A 21 -1.56 11.38 -2.83
C GLU A 21 -2.90 10.66 -2.59
N LEU A 22 -2.88 9.33 -2.51
CA LEU A 22 -4.07 8.53 -2.30
C LEU A 22 -4.55 8.65 -0.86
N ARG A 23 -5.85 8.88 -0.70
CA ARG A 23 -6.51 8.94 0.61
C ARG A 23 -6.81 7.54 1.11
N PHE A 24 -6.56 7.32 2.38
CA PHE A 24 -7.01 6.14 3.11
C PHE A 24 -8.27 6.49 3.92
N ILE A 25 -9.13 5.51 4.12
CA ILE A 25 -10.38 5.61 4.88
C ILE A 25 -10.08 5.74 6.37
N CYS A 26 -9.23 4.85 6.89
CA CYS A 26 -8.85 4.87 8.31
C CYS A 26 -7.50 4.17 8.54
N THR A 27 -6.96 4.41 9.74
CA THR A 27 -5.87 3.61 10.31
C THR A 27 -6.33 3.00 11.62
N ALA A 28 -5.97 1.74 11.86
CA ALA A 28 -6.32 1.02 13.08
C ALA A 28 -5.26 -0.05 13.41
N ILE A 29 -5.41 -0.68 14.57
CA ILE A 29 -4.58 -1.80 15.03
C ILE A 29 -5.43 -3.07 14.90
N HIS A 30 -4.90 -4.09 14.22
CA HIS A 30 -5.56 -5.39 14.13
C HIS A 30 -5.47 -6.09 15.49
N ASP A 31 -6.63 -6.39 16.10
CA ASP A 31 -6.80 -6.97 17.43
C ASP A 31 -5.94 -8.22 17.72
N LYS A 32 -5.89 -9.20 16.81
CA LYS A 32 -5.15 -10.45 17.00
C LYS A 32 -3.65 -10.33 16.81
N THR A 33 -3.23 -9.49 15.87
CA THR A 33 -1.81 -9.40 15.47
C THR A 33 -1.10 -8.20 16.09
N ASN A 34 -1.86 -7.27 16.69
CA ASN A 34 -1.41 -5.95 17.12
C ASN A 34 -0.68 -5.15 16.04
N LYS A 35 -0.88 -5.49 14.76
CA LYS A 35 -0.27 -4.78 13.63
C LYS A 35 -1.14 -3.61 13.21
N ARG A 36 -0.49 -2.47 12.99
CA ARG A 36 -1.11 -1.31 12.35
C ARG A 36 -1.45 -1.62 10.90
N PHE A 37 -2.59 -1.12 10.44
CA PHE A 37 -2.95 -1.08 9.04
C PHE A 37 -3.56 0.25 8.63
N TRP A 38 -3.56 0.49 7.33
CA TRP A 38 -4.28 1.56 6.66
C TRP A 38 -5.26 0.96 5.67
N LEU A 39 -6.51 1.39 5.72
CA LEU A 39 -7.57 0.89 4.87
C LEU A 39 -7.79 1.82 3.68
N PHE A 40 -7.70 1.30 2.47
CA PHE A 40 -7.98 2.03 1.24
C PHE A 40 -9.22 1.46 0.55
N GLU A 41 -9.98 2.31 -0.13
CA GLU A 41 -10.96 1.85 -1.12
C GLU A 41 -10.21 1.35 -2.36
N ARG A 42 -10.68 0.24 -2.95
CA ARG A 42 -10.11 -0.22 -4.21
C ARG A 42 -10.64 0.65 -5.35
N THR A 43 -9.73 1.43 -5.91
CA THR A 43 -9.95 2.20 -7.13
C THR A 43 -8.95 1.78 -8.21
N GLU A 44 -9.16 2.23 -9.45
CA GLU A 44 -8.22 1.98 -10.54
C GLU A 44 -6.87 2.64 -10.29
N GLU A 45 -6.85 3.82 -9.66
CA GLU A 45 -5.63 4.54 -9.28
C GLU A 45 -4.84 3.75 -8.25
N LEU A 46 -5.50 3.18 -7.24
CA LEU A 46 -4.84 2.30 -6.27
C LEU A 46 -4.23 1.08 -6.97
N ALA A 47 -4.96 0.46 -7.89
CA ALA A 47 -4.47 -0.70 -8.63
C ALA A 47 -3.21 -0.36 -9.45
N LYS A 48 -3.22 0.77 -10.17
CA LYS A 48 -2.05 1.27 -10.92
C LYS A 48 -0.86 1.55 -10.02
N ALA A 49 -1.08 2.22 -8.89
CA ALA A 49 -0.04 2.52 -7.91
C ALA A 49 0.60 1.25 -7.31
N LEU A 50 -0.20 0.22 -7.03
CA LEU A 50 0.32 -1.06 -6.51
C LEU A 50 1.21 -1.79 -7.53
N VAL A 51 0.85 -1.73 -8.82
CA VAL A 51 1.67 -2.29 -9.90
C VAL A 51 2.98 -1.53 -10.03
N GLU A 52 2.90 -0.19 -10.05
CA GLU A 52 4.09 0.66 -10.12
C GLU A 52 5.05 0.42 -8.94
N TYR A 53 4.53 0.38 -7.72
CA TYR A 53 5.34 0.11 -6.53
C TYR A 53 6.07 -1.24 -6.62
N ARG A 54 5.39 -2.26 -7.17
CA ARG A 54 5.97 -3.58 -7.36
C ARG A 54 7.12 -3.55 -8.38
N ILE A 55 6.90 -2.91 -9.53
CA ILE A 55 7.91 -2.77 -10.59
C ILE A 55 9.14 -2.04 -10.03
N ASN A 56 8.93 -0.90 -9.36
CA ASN A 56 10.03 -0.12 -8.77
C ASN A 56 10.82 -0.96 -7.76
N ARG A 57 10.17 -1.81 -6.96
CA ARG A 57 10.87 -2.68 -6.01
C ARG A 57 11.64 -3.81 -6.69
N GLU A 58 11.11 -4.37 -7.76
CA GLU A 58 11.81 -5.39 -8.55
C GLU A 58 13.05 -4.77 -9.21
N GLU A 59 12.91 -3.64 -9.91
CA GLU A 59 14.01 -2.90 -10.54
C GLU A 59 15.12 -2.53 -9.54
N ASN A 60 14.77 -1.98 -8.38
CA ASN A 60 15.75 -1.65 -7.33
C ASN A 60 16.34 -2.89 -6.64
N GLY A 61 15.66 -4.03 -6.68
CA GLY A 61 16.14 -5.31 -6.18
C GLY A 61 17.17 -5.96 -7.09
N TYR A 62 17.08 -5.76 -8.41
CA TYR A 62 18.05 -6.26 -9.40
C TYR A 62 19.40 -5.55 -9.34
N ILE A 63 19.48 -4.34 -8.77
CA ILE A 63 20.73 -3.59 -8.57
C ILE A 63 21.49 -4.04 -7.30
N LYS A 64 20.95 -5.01 -6.55
CA LYS A 64 21.55 -5.59 -5.34
C LYS A 64 21.86 -7.10 -5.49
N GLY A 65 22.29 -7.51 -6.68
CA GLY A 65 22.89 -8.81 -6.97
C GLY A 65 24.40 -8.69 -7.12
#